data_AF-A0A0F8XN11-F1
#
_entry.id   AF-A0A0F8XN11-F1
#
_cell.length_a   1.000
_cell.length_b   1.000
_cell.length_c   1.000
_cell.angle_alpha   90.00
_cell.angle_beta   90.00
_cell.angle_gamma   90.00
#
_symmetry.space_group_name_H-M   'P 1'
#
loop_
_entity.id
_entity.type
_entity.pdbx_description
1 polymer ?
#
loop_
_entity_poly.entity_id
_entity_poly.type
_entity_poly.pdbx_seq_one_letter_code
_entity_poly.pdbx_strand_id
1 'polypeptide(L)'
;MSAPRPLRVIKTPRGFAIAAVHYSLDPNKGLEWRRKERAKYGIEGLGQADWDREQEIDFRSQLGAPGYPAFSDLNLDPELYAYATLPLCLCCDFNVDPMGWEIAQIVGRKVHFIDEIKL
;
A
#
# COMPACT_ATOMS: atom_id res chain seq x y z
N MET A 1 -15.14 -18.21 -9.40
CA MET A 1 -13.88 -17.52 -9.05
C MET A 1 -13.29 -16.95 -10.32
N SER A 2 -13.25 -15.63 -10.48
CA SER A 2 -12.63 -14.96 -11.64
C SER A 2 -11.11 -14.97 -11.48
N ALA A 3 -10.38 -15.37 -12.52
CA ALA A 3 -8.92 -15.35 -12.53
C ALA A 3 -8.40 -13.92 -12.23
N PRO A 4 -7.32 -13.76 -11.45
CA PRO A 4 -6.73 -12.45 -11.21
C PRO A 4 -6.28 -11.86 -12.55
N ARG A 5 -6.80 -10.68 -12.90
CA ARG A 5 -6.25 -9.93 -14.04
C ARG A 5 -4.85 -9.46 -13.63
N PRO A 6 -3.83 -9.64 -14.49
CA PRO A 6 -2.51 -9.10 -14.21
C PRO A 6 -2.61 -7.59 -14.02
N LEU A 7 -2.00 -7.06 -12.96
CA LEU A 7 -1.82 -5.63 -12.77
C LEU A 7 -1.28 -5.05 -14.07
N ARG A 8 -1.94 -4.01 -14.60
CA ARG A 8 -1.51 -3.39 -15.85
C ARG A 8 -0.20 -2.65 -15.59
N VAL A 9 0.90 -3.28 -15.96
CA VAL A 9 2.24 -2.70 -15.87
C VAL A 9 2.54 -1.92 -17.15
N ILE A 10 2.81 -0.62 -17.00
CA ILE A 10 3.29 0.24 -18.06
C ILE A 10 4.82 0.26 -18.00
N LYS A 11 5.49 -0.14 -19.06
CA LYS A 11 6.95 0.02 -19.18
C LYS A 11 7.26 1.37 -19.81
N THR A 12 8.07 2.17 -19.14
CA THR A 12 8.57 3.43 -19.67
C THR A 12 9.73 3.19 -20.64
N PRO A 13 10.03 4.13 -21.56
CA PRO A 13 11.20 4.03 -22.45
C PRO A 13 12.54 3.94 -21.72
N ARG A 14 12.59 4.34 -20.44
CA ARG A 14 13.80 4.30 -19.60
C ARG A 14 13.91 3.01 -18.77
N GLY A 15 13.03 2.03 -18.99
CA GLY A 15 13.09 0.73 -18.33
C GLY A 15 12.33 0.63 -17.01
N PHE A 16 11.70 1.71 -16.52
CA PHE A 16 10.85 1.64 -15.33
C PHE A 16 9.55 0.91 -15.63
N ALA A 17 9.12 0.06 -14.70
CA ALA A 17 7.82 -0.57 -14.68
C ALA A 17 6.90 0.19 -13.71
N ILE A 18 5.82 0.75 -14.22
CA ILE A 18 4.81 1.48 -13.44
C ILE A 18 3.58 0.59 -13.34
N ALA A 19 3.14 0.29 -12.12
CA ALA A 19 1.89 -0.42 -11.86
C ALA A 19 0.97 0.47 -11.03
N ALA A 20 -0.26 0.67 -11.49
CA ALA A 20 -1.27 1.36 -10.68
C ALA A 20 -1.78 0.40 -9.61
N VAL A 21 -1.64 0.77 -8.33
CA VAL A 21 -2.16 0.01 -7.19
C VAL A 21 -3.27 0.84 -6.55
N HIS A 22 -4.52 0.52 -6.91
CA HIS A 22 -5.71 1.13 -6.32
C HIS A 22 -6.76 0.04 -6.10
N TYR A 23 -7.54 0.10 -5.02
CA TYR A 23 -8.52 -0.96 -4.71
C TYR A 23 -9.58 -1.14 -5.80
N SER A 24 -9.85 -0.10 -6.61
CA SER A 24 -10.76 -0.20 -7.76
C SER A 24 -10.25 -1.14 -8.87
N LEU A 25 -8.97 -1.51 -8.82
CA LEU A 25 -8.34 -2.46 -9.73
C LEU A 25 -8.32 -3.89 -9.17
N ASP A 26 -8.72 -4.10 -7.91
CA ASP A 26 -8.80 -5.42 -7.29
C ASP A 26 -10.13 -6.10 -7.66
N PRO A 27 -10.10 -7.25 -8.37
CA PRO A 27 -11.32 -7.93 -8.80
C PRO A 27 -12.17 -8.47 -7.63
N ASN A 28 -11.60 -8.59 -6.43
CA ASN A 28 -12.31 -9.04 -5.24
C ASN A 28 -12.97 -7.88 -4.47
N LYS A 29 -12.62 -6.62 -4.77
CA LYS A 29 -13.12 -5.42 -4.06
C LYS A 29 -14.22 -4.71 -4.87
N GLY A 30 -15.34 -5.41 -5.03
CA GLY A 30 -16.51 -4.93 -5.76
C GLY A 30 -17.45 -4.01 -4.96
N LEU A 31 -18.67 -3.84 -5.47
CA LEU A 31 -19.74 -3.03 -4.85
C LEU A 31 -20.06 -3.44 -3.40
N GLU A 32 -20.13 -4.74 -3.12
CA GLU A 32 -20.41 -5.27 -1.78
C GLU A 32 -19.29 -4.97 -0.78
N TRP A 33 -18.03 -5.03 -1.23
CA TRP A 33 -16.88 -4.62 -0.40
C TRP A 33 -16.96 -3.13 -0.08
N ARG A 34 -17.21 -2.28 -1.09
CA ARG A 34 -17.39 -0.83 -0.89
C ARG A 34 -18.51 -0.50 0.09
N ARG A 35 -19.64 -1.23 0.02
CA ARG A 35 -20.75 -1.06 0.97
C ARG A 35 -20.34 -1.39 2.41
N LYS A 36 -19.62 -2.51 2.61
CA LYS A 36 -19.14 -2.92 3.93
C LYS A 36 -18.11 -1.95 4.50
N GLU A 37 -17.18 -1.48 3.67
CA GLU A 37 -16.22 -0.47 4.10
C GLU A 37 -16.90 0.85 4.44
N ARG A 38 -17.80 1.34 3.58
CA ARG A 38 -18.56 2.57 3.85
C ARG A 38 -19.38 2.52 5.14
N ALA A 39 -19.89 1.34 5.50
CA ALA A 39 -20.65 1.17 6.74
C ALA A 39 -19.82 1.45 8.01
N LYS A 40 -18.49 1.37 7.95
CA LYS A 40 -17.60 1.73 9.07
C LYS A 40 -17.60 3.23 9.39
N TYR A 41 -17.94 4.07 8.40
CA TYR A 41 -17.98 5.54 8.48
C TYR A 41 -19.38 6.07 8.82
N GLY A 42 -20.29 5.20 9.27
CA GLY A 42 -21.60 5.56 9.81
C GLY A 42 -21.69 5.45 11.33
N ILE A 43 -20.56 5.22 12.00
CA ILE A 43 -20.42 5.08 13.45
C ILE A 43 -20.02 6.45 14.04
N GLU A 44 -20.42 6.74 15.27
CA GLU A 44 -20.09 8.01 15.96
C GLU A 44 -18.58 8.29 15.93
N GLY A 45 -18.18 9.43 15.35
CA GLY A 45 -16.78 9.85 15.19
C GLY A 45 -16.20 9.69 13.78
N LEU A 46 -16.90 9.04 12.84
CA LEU A 46 -16.53 8.98 11.41
C LEU A 46 -17.74 9.34 10.55
N GLY A 47 -17.53 10.13 9.49
CA GLY A 47 -18.61 10.60 8.62
C GLY A 47 -18.28 10.55 7.13
N GLN A 48 -19.19 11.07 6.30
CA GLN A 48 -19.05 11.11 4.84
C GLN A 48 -17.78 11.86 4.40
N ALA A 49 -17.38 12.90 5.14
CA ALA A 49 -16.14 13.64 4.87
C ALA A 49 -14.87 12.79 5.10
N ASP A 50 -14.87 11.89 6.08
CA ASP A 50 -13.75 10.99 6.34
C ASP A 50 -13.68 9.88 5.29
N TRP A 51 -14.84 9.37 4.87
CA TRP A 51 -14.92 8.46 3.72
C TRP A 51 -14.38 9.11 2.45
N ASP A 52 -14.85 10.30 2.09
CA ASP A 52 -14.43 10.99 0.86
C ASP A 52 -12.93 11.33 0.90
N ARG A 53 -12.37 11.69 2.06
CA ARG A 53 -10.92 11.90 2.27
C ARG A 53 -10.08 10.62 2.17
N GLU A 54 -10.62 9.46 2.53
CA GLU A 54 -9.89 8.21 2.28
C GLU A 54 -10.00 7.73 0.84
N GLN A 55 -11.09 8.07 0.15
CA GLN A 55 -11.27 7.77 -1.27
C GLN A 55 -10.46 8.71 -2.17
N GLU A 56 -10.30 9.97 -1.77
CA GLU A 56 -9.40 10.94 -2.36
C GLU A 56 -8.14 11.02 -1.50
N ILE A 57 -7.08 10.28 -1.83
CA ILE A 57 -5.83 10.29 -1.05
C ILE A 57 -5.33 11.74 -0.88
N ASP A 58 -5.71 12.39 0.22
CA ASP A 58 -5.25 13.73 0.61
C ASP A 58 -4.03 13.54 1.50
N PHE A 59 -2.88 13.52 0.84
CA PHE A 59 -1.56 13.35 1.46
C PHE A 59 -1.20 14.43 2.49
N ARG A 60 -2.02 15.46 2.66
CA ARG A 60 -1.83 16.52 3.67
C ARG A 60 -2.62 16.29 4.95
N SER A 61 -3.51 15.30 4.97
CA SER A 61 -4.35 15.00 6.13
C SER A 61 -3.72 13.89 6.99
N GLN A 62 -3.40 14.19 8.25
CA GLN A 62 -2.93 13.19 9.23
C GLN A 62 -4.07 12.40 9.91
N LEU A 63 -5.31 12.55 9.42
CA LEU A 63 -6.51 11.94 9.97
C LEU A 63 -7.04 10.88 9.00
N GLY A 64 -6.54 9.65 9.13
CA GLY A 64 -7.03 8.48 8.41
C GLY A 64 -7.11 7.27 9.34
N ALA A 65 -7.93 6.27 8.99
CA ALA A 65 -7.89 4.99 9.68
C ALA A 65 -6.52 4.33 9.49
N PRO A 66 -5.95 3.67 10.52
CA PRO A 66 -4.68 2.97 10.37
C PRO A 66 -4.79 1.95 9.24
N GLY A 67 -3.93 2.08 8.22
CA GLY A 67 -3.97 1.22 7.03
C GLY A 67 -3.71 -0.26 7.34
N TYR A 68 -3.03 -0.55 8.45
CA TYR A 68 -2.70 -1.90 8.92
C TYR A 68 -3.08 -2.10 10.39
N PRO A 69 -4.39 -2.18 10.71
CA PRO A 69 -4.85 -2.27 12.11
C PRO A 69 -4.49 -3.61 12.77
N ALA A 70 -4.09 -4.61 11.98
CA ALA A 70 -3.65 -5.92 12.44
C ALA A 70 -2.12 -6.07 12.44
N PHE A 71 -1.36 -5.00 12.17
CA PHE A 71 0.09 -5.06 12.28
C PHE A 71 0.49 -5.38 13.72
N SER A 72 1.39 -6.33 13.88
CA SER A 72 1.86 -6.82 15.19
C SER A 72 3.31 -7.26 15.12
N ASP A 73 3.91 -7.60 16.25
CA ASP A 73 5.29 -8.11 16.31
C ASP A 73 5.49 -9.39 15.48
N LEU A 74 4.42 -10.11 15.13
CA LEU A 74 4.47 -11.26 14.21
C LEU A 74 4.86 -10.88 12.78
N ASN A 75 4.78 -9.59 12.44
CA ASN A 75 5.19 -9.03 11.16
C ASN A 75 6.65 -8.56 11.17
N LEU A 76 7.31 -8.61 12.32
CA LEU A 76 8.72 -8.24 12.47
C LEU A 76 9.59 -9.48 12.33
N ASP A 77 10.68 -9.35 11.58
CA ASP A 77 11.74 -10.34 11.52
C ASP A 77 12.89 -9.84 12.41
N PRO A 78 13.31 -10.57 13.46
CA PRO A 78 14.40 -10.14 14.32
C PRO A 78 15.74 -10.07 13.58
N GLU A 79 15.86 -10.76 12.45
CA GLU A 79 17.07 -10.76 11.63
C GLU A 79 16.74 -10.27 10.20
N LEU A 80 16.87 -8.96 10.01
CA LEU A 80 16.71 -8.33 8.70
C LEU A 80 17.97 -8.56 7.86
N TYR A 81 17.90 -9.54 6.95
CA TYR A 81 18.98 -9.86 6.04
C TYR A 81 18.78 -9.26 4.65
N ALA A 82 19.79 -8.52 4.17
CA ALA A 82 19.91 -8.18 2.77
C ALA A 82 20.58 -9.33 2.01
N TYR A 83 19.84 -10.01 1.14
CA TYR A 83 20.38 -11.07 0.30
C TYR A 83 21.08 -10.45 -0.91
N ALA A 84 22.41 -10.54 -0.96
CA ALA A 84 23.23 -9.97 -2.04
C ALA A 84 22.88 -10.49 -3.44
N THR A 85 22.26 -11.66 -3.54
CA THR A 85 21.87 -12.30 -4.80
C THR A 85 20.48 -11.88 -5.30
N LEU A 86 19.71 -11.14 -4.49
CA LEU A 86 18.37 -10.70 -4.83
C LEU A 86 18.36 -9.19 -5.14
N PRO A 87 17.55 -8.75 -6.12
CA PRO A 87 17.44 -7.34 -6.44
C PRO A 87 16.77 -6.56 -5.29
N LEU A 88 17.19 -5.30 -5.13
CA LEU A 88 16.51 -4.35 -4.26
C LEU A 88 15.26 -3.78 -4.95
N CYS A 89 14.21 -3.61 -4.17
CA CYS A 89 13.00 -2.88 -4.52
C CYS A 89 13.04 -1.54 -3.77
N LEU A 90 12.90 -0.44 -4.49
CA LEU A 90 12.82 0.90 -3.90
C LEU A 90 11.37 1.36 -3.94
N CYS A 91 10.79 1.56 -2.77
CA CYS A 91 9.48 2.17 -2.59
C CYS A 91 9.69 3.64 -2.20
N CYS A 92 8.87 4.53 -2.72
CA CYS A 92 8.97 5.95 -2.41
C CYS A 92 7.58 6.55 -2.26
N ASP A 93 7.38 7.25 -1.15
CA ASP A 93 6.22 8.10 -0.93
C ASP A 93 6.43 9.43 -1.65
N PHE A 94 6.12 9.44 -2.94
CA PHE A 94 6.28 10.64 -3.75
C PHE A 94 5.17 11.66 -3.46
N ASN A 95 5.54 12.92 -3.22
CA ASN A 95 4.65 14.04 -2.85
C ASN A 95 3.94 13.89 -1.49
N VAL A 96 4.57 13.20 -0.53
CA VAL A 96 4.15 13.15 0.88
C VAL A 96 5.25 13.77 1.74
N ASP A 97 4.89 14.46 2.82
CA ASP A 97 5.83 15.08 3.77
C ASP A 97 5.62 14.50 5.18
N PRO A 98 6.63 13.84 5.78
CA PRO A 98 7.98 13.60 5.25
C PRO A 98 7.99 12.61 4.09
N MET A 99 8.88 12.84 3.13
CA MET A 99 9.10 11.90 2.02
C MET A 99 9.92 10.71 2.52
N GLY A 100 9.28 9.54 2.57
CA GLY A 100 9.93 8.28 2.91
C GLY A 100 10.40 7.52 1.67
N TRP A 101 11.54 6.85 1.80
CA TRP A 101 11.90 5.75 0.92
C TRP A 101 12.00 4.48 1.75
N GLU A 102 11.50 3.38 1.21
CA GLU A 102 11.65 2.07 1.82
C GLU A 102 12.47 1.18 0.88
N ILE A 103 13.41 0.44 1.47
CA ILE A 103 14.22 -0.53 0.76
C ILE A 103 13.66 -1.91 1.08
N ALA A 104 13.31 -2.67 0.05
CA ALA A 104 12.74 -3.99 0.21
C ALA A 104 13.41 -5.05 -0.68
N GLN A 105 13.20 -6.32 -0.35
CA GLN A 105 13.53 -7.46 -1.21
C GLN A 105 12.37 -8.45 -1.25
N ILE A 106 12.19 -9.09 -2.40
CA ILE A 106 11.21 -10.18 -2.56
C ILE A 106 11.94 -11.50 -2.31
N VAL A 107 11.60 -12.17 -1.21
CA VAL A 107 12.15 -13.47 -0.82
C VAL A 107 11.03 -14.51 -0.92
N GLY A 108 11.11 -15.34 -1.97
CA GLY A 108 10.04 -16.29 -2.29
C GLY A 108 8.71 -15.58 -2.60
N ARG A 109 7.74 -15.67 -1.70
CA ARG A 109 6.40 -15.04 -1.83
C ARG A 109 6.18 -13.86 -0.89
N LYS A 110 7.21 -13.45 -0.15
CA LYS A 110 7.13 -12.37 0.83
C LYS A 110 7.92 -11.16 0.36
N VAL A 111 7.44 -9.98 0.73
CA VAL A 111 8.19 -8.73 0.63
C VAL A 111 8.77 -8.46 2.01
N HIS A 112 10.08 -8.28 2.09
CA HIS A 112 10.80 -7.92 3.30
C HIS A 112 11.27 -6.48 3.15
N PHE A 113 10.82 -5.59 4.03
CA PHE A 113 11.33 -4.22 4.13
C PHE A 113 12.56 -4.27 5.02
N ILE A 114 13.73 -4.01 4.42
CA ILE A 114 15.04 -4.20 5.06
C ILE A 114 15.65 -2.91 5.60
N ASP A 115 15.18 -1.77 5.11
CA ASP A 115 15.66 -0.45 5.56
C ASP A 115 14.67 0.66 5.16
N GLU A 116 14.83 1.83 5.77
CA GLU A 116 14.11 3.06 5.43
C GLU A 116 15.07 4.25 5.33
N ILE A 117 14.85 5.12 4.33
CA ILE A 117 15.52 6.41 4.24
C ILE A 117 14.47 7.48 4.51
N LYS A 118 14.61 8.13 5.67
CA LYS A 118 13.83 9.32 6.05
C LYS A 118 14.63 10.56 5.68
N LEU A 119 14.04 11.44 4.88
CA LEU A 119 14.64 12.70 4.44
C LEU A 119 14.11 13.89 5.26
#